data_AF-A0A2N6NJL5-F1
#
_entry.id   AF-A0A2N6NJL5-F1
#
_cell.length_a   1.000
_cell.length_b   1.000
_cell.length_c   1.000
_cell.angle_alpha   90.00
_cell.angle_beta   90.00
_cell.angle_gamma   90.00
#
_symmetry.space_group_name_H-M   'P 1'
#
loop_
_entity.id
_entity.type
_entity.pdbx_description
1 polymer ?
#
loop_
_entity_poly.entity_id
_entity_poly.type
_entity_poly.pdbx_seq_one_letter_code
_entity_poly.pdbx_strand_id
1 'polypeptide(L)'
;MMIFSDARTCVLILLAAFTRHVTANADKIIFTGPEPITYPLASPSLADLNLDVIGPASLSIRTSLSRIFHNDSDPELRGKPFGRASWFILDDLTPGQRYELRVCWAAIVSLTVAWSAKL
;
A
#
# COMPACT_ATOMS: atom_id res chain seq x y z
N MET A 1 26.40 33.47 -0.13
CA MET A 1 25.24 32.56 -0.24
C MET A 1 25.09 31.85 1.10
N MET A 2 24.44 32.51 2.06
CA MET A 2 24.21 32.02 3.42
C MET A 2 22.76 31.56 3.51
N ILE A 3 22.47 30.29 3.76
CA ILE A 3 21.25 29.91 4.47
C ILE A 3 21.52 28.54 5.09
N PHE A 4 21.75 28.49 6.41
CA PHE A 4 21.55 27.39 7.39
C PHE A 4 22.48 27.66 8.59
N SER A 5 22.35 28.83 9.23
CA SER A 5 23.17 29.21 10.40
C SER A 5 22.42 29.07 11.73
N ASP A 6 21.10 28.90 11.70
CA ASP A 6 20.30 28.85 12.93
C ASP A 6 19.95 27.40 13.26
N ALA A 7 20.28 26.97 14.48
CA ALA A 7 19.95 25.66 15.02
C ALA A 7 18.46 25.31 14.87
N ARG A 8 17.57 26.31 14.92
CA ARG A 8 16.13 26.15 14.68
C ARG A 8 15.84 25.63 13.27
N THR A 9 16.56 26.14 12.26
CA THR A 9 16.39 25.71 10.87
C THR A 9 16.87 24.28 10.69
N CYS A 10 18.01 23.92 11.31
CA CYS A 10 18.50 22.53 11.31
C CYS A 10 17.51 21.58 11.99
N VAL A 11 16.93 21.97 13.14
CA VAL A 11 15.92 21.17 13.84
C VAL A 11 14.68 20.97 12.97
N LEU A 12 14.19 22.01 12.28
CA LEU A 12 13.04 21.89 11.39
C LEU A 12 13.33 20.97 10.18
N ILE A 13 14.52 21.06 9.58
CA ILE A 13 14.94 20.15 8.49
C ILE A 13 15.01 18.71 8.98
N LEU A 14 15.58 18.49 10.17
CA LEU A 14 15.66 17.15 10.77
C LEU A 14 14.25 16.62 11.05
N LEU A 15 13.38 17.41 11.68
CA LEU A 15 11.99 17.01 11.92
C LEU A 15 11.28 16.64 10.61
N ALA A 16 11.42 17.48 9.58
CA ALA A 16 10.85 17.24 8.25
C ALA A 16 11.40 15.94 7.61
N ALA A 17 12.68 15.62 7.79
CA ALA A 17 13.29 14.38 7.31
C ALA A 17 12.72 13.14 8.03
N PHE A 18 12.41 13.25 9.33
CA PHE A 18 11.88 12.12 10.13
C PHE A 18 10.37 11.89 9.97
N THR A 19 9.58 12.85 9.44
CA THR A 19 8.14 12.64 9.17
C THR A 19 7.83 11.47 8.22
N ARG A 20 8.83 11.01 7.46
CA ARG A 20 8.68 9.95 6.45
C ARG A 20 8.78 8.54 7.02
N HIS A 21 9.10 8.41 8.31
CA HIS A 21 9.35 7.12 8.96
C HIS A 21 8.22 6.76 9.92
N VAL A 22 7.00 6.57 9.40
CA VAL A 22 5.96 5.87 10.16
C VAL A 22 6.23 4.37 10.01
N THR A 23 6.85 3.77 11.02
CA THR A 23 6.99 2.32 11.17
C THR A 23 5.70 1.77 11.78
N ALA A 24 4.59 1.80 11.04
CA ALA A 24 3.45 0.96 11.38
C ALA A 24 3.84 -0.51 11.15
N ASN A 25 3.16 -1.46 11.80
CA ASN A 25 3.25 -2.87 11.42
C ASN A 25 2.78 -2.98 9.98
N ALA A 26 3.74 -3.05 9.06
CA ALA A 26 3.50 -3.05 7.64
C ALA A 26 4.13 -4.28 7.02
N ASP A 27 3.30 -5.10 6.37
CA ASP A 27 3.84 -6.10 5.47
C ASP A 27 4.39 -5.39 4.25
N LYS A 28 5.62 -5.76 3.89
CA LYS A 28 6.39 -5.09 2.87
C LYS A 28 6.78 -6.08 1.79
N ILE A 29 6.49 -5.70 0.54
CA ILE A 29 6.89 -6.43 -0.65
C ILE A 29 7.77 -5.51 -1.48
N ILE A 30 8.92 -6.02 -1.93
CA ILE A 30 9.80 -5.33 -2.86
C ILE A 30 9.85 -6.15 -4.15
N PHE A 31 9.67 -5.49 -5.27
CA PHE A 31 9.73 -6.12 -6.58
C PHE A 31 10.28 -5.14 -7.61
N THR A 32 10.61 -5.65 -8.80
CA THR A 32 11.06 -4.84 -9.92
C THR A 32 9.92 -4.72 -10.92
N GLY A 33 9.75 -3.52 -11.51
CA GLY A 33 8.76 -3.29 -12.55
C GLY A 33 8.94 -4.28 -13.71
N PRO A 34 7.88 -5.00 -14.12
CA PRO A 34 7.96 -5.98 -15.19
C PRO A 34 8.16 -5.28 -16.54
N GLU A 35 8.70 -6.01 -17.52
CA GLU A 35 8.65 -5.57 -18.92
C GLU A 35 7.18 -5.48 -19.38
N PRO A 36 6.82 -4.49 -20.21
CA PRO A 36 5.46 -4.39 -20.73
C PRO A 36 5.19 -5.59 -21.62
N ILE A 37 4.12 -6.32 -21.34
CA ILE A 37 3.71 -7.42 -22.20
C ILE A 37 2.51 -7.00 -23.03
N THR A 38 2.59 -7.23 -24.34
CA THR A 38 1.50 -6.96 -25.26
C THR A 38 0.42 -8.03 -25.07
N TYR A 39 -0.64 -7.68 -24.36
CA TYR A 39 -1.82 -8.53 -24.29
C TYR A 39 -2.65 -8.34 -25.57
N PRO A 40 -3.17 -9.41 -26.18
CA PRO A 40 -4.19 -9.26 -27.20
C PRO A 40 -5.37 -8.50 -26.58
N LEU A 41 -5.86 -7.48 -27.29
CA LEU A 41 -7.00 -6.67 -26.87
C LEU A 41 -8.27 -7.54 -26.98
N ALA A 42 -8.48 -8.40 -25.98
CA ALA A 42 -9.58 -9.34 -25.89
C ALA A 42 -10.37 -9.05 -24.63
N SER A 43 -11.70 -9.10 -24.72
CA SER A 43 -12.57 -9.02 -23.56
C SER A 43 -12.69 -10.41 -22.89
N PRO A 44 -12.64 -10.48 -21.56
CA PRO A 44 -12.43 -9.39 -20.61
C PRO A 44 -10.96 -8.97 -20.49
N SER A 45 -10.73 -7.66 -20.38
CA SER A 45 -9.46 -6.99 -20.11
C SER A 45 -9.22 -6.78 -18.60
N LEU A 46 -8.01 -6.34 -18.20
CA LEU A 46 -7.74 -6.00 -16.80
C LEU A 46 -8.65 -4.88 -16.26
N ALA A 47 -9.05 -3.94 -17.12
CA ALA A 47 -9.97 -2.87 -16.76
C ALA A 47 -11.37 -3.41 -16.41
N ASP A 48 -11.76 -4.56 -16.97
CA ASP A 48 -13.07 -5.17 -16.73
C ASP A 48 -13.16 -5.87 -15.36
N LEU A 49 -12.04 -6.05 -14.64
CA LEU A 49 -12.07 -6.59 -13.28
C LEU A 49 -12.59 -5.57 -12.24
N ASN A 50 -12.69 -4.29 -12.59
CA ASN A 50 -13.15 -3.22 -11.69
C ASN A 50 -12.43 -3.23 -10.32
N LEU A 51 -11.11 -3.41 -10.36
CA LEU A 51 -10.24 -3.38 -9.19
C LEU A 51 -9.69 -1.98 -8.95
N ASP A 52 -9.40 -1.70 -7.68
CA ASP A 52 -8.69 -0.50 -7.26
C ASP A 52 -7.26 -0.49 -7.85
N VAL A 53 -6.83 0.67 -8.36
CA VAL A 53 -5.54 0.85 -9.03
C VAL A 53 -4.60 1.71 -8.20
N ILE A 54 -3.37 1.25 -8.02
CA ILE A 54 -2.26 1.98 -7.37
C ILE A 54 -1.21 2.25 -8.44
N GLY A 55 -0.82 3.52 -8.59
CA GLY A 55 0.13 3.96 -9.60
C GLY A 55 0.74 5.32 -9.25
N PRO A 56 1.57 5.92 -10.13
CA PRO A 56 2.27 7.17 -9.85
C PRO A 56 1.33 8.34 -9.51
N ALA A 57 0.12 8.35 -10.05
CA ALA A 57 -0.90 9.36 -9.74
C ALA A 57 -1.58 9.15 -8.38
N SER A 58 -1.61 7.91 -7.88
CA SER A 58 -2.22 7.54 -6.60
C SER A 58 -1.37 6.49 -5.88
N LEU A 59 -0.47 6.98 -5.03
CA LEU A 59 0.51 6.17 -4.32
C LEU A 59 -0.08 5.40 -3.13
N SER A 60 -1.35 5.63 -2.77
CA SER A 60 -1.95 5.00 -1.61
C SER A 60 -3.47 4.93 -1.68
N ILE A 61 -4.02 3.85 -1.15
CA ILE A 61 -5.46 3.65 -1.00
C ILE A 61 -5.75 3.42 0.47
N ARG A 62 -6.69 4.18 1.03
CA ARG A 62 -7.21 3.95 2.38
C ARG A 62 -8.59 3.34 2.27
N THR A 63 -8.75 2.18 2.87
CA THR A 63 -10.01 1.43 2.84
C THR A 63 -10.38 0.96 4.24
N SER A 64 -11.68 0.94 4.52
CA SER A 64 -12.20 0.42 5.78
C SER A 64 -12.41 -1.08 5.65
N LEU A 65 -11.63 -1.86 6.40
CA LEU A 65 -11.76 -3.32 6.42
C LEU A 65 -12.54 -3.75 7.66
N SER A 66 -13.59 -4.56 7.45
CA SER A 66 -14.28 -5.25 8.53
C SER A 66 -13.33 -6.26 9.17
N ARG A 67 -13.19 -6.20 10.50
CA ARG A 67 -12.39 -7.18 11.24
C ARG A 67 -13.16 -8.51 11.32
N ILE A 68 -12.52 -9.60 10.90
CA ILE A 68 -13.04 -10.96 11.07
C ILE A 68 -12.16 -11.64 12.08
N PHE A 69 -12.71 -11.96 13.25
CA PHE A 69 -12.04 -12.81 14.22
C PHE A 69 -12.41 -14.26 13.91
N HIS A 70 -11.40 -15.08 13.69
CA HIS A 70 -11.60 -16.51 13.48
C HIS A 70 -12.07 -17.17 14.78
N ASN A 71 -13.07 -18.04 14.69
CA ASN A 71 -13.53 -18.83 15.82
C ASN A 71 -13.91 -20.25 15.37
N ASP A 72 -13.03 -21.22 15.62
CA ASP A 72 -13.28 -22.62 15.26
C ASP A 72 -14.36 -23.30 16.12
N SER A 73 -14.72 -22.70 17.26
CA SER A 73 -15.82 -23.20 18.10
C SER A 73 -17.20 -22.74 17.62
N ASP A 74 -17.25 -21.71 16.76
CA ASP A 74 -18.48 -21.24 16.13
C ASP A 74 -18.73 -22.05 14.83
N PRO A 75 -19.83 -22.81 14.73
CA PRO A 75 -20.16 -23.59 13.54
C PRO A 75 -20.22 -22.77 12.24
N GLU A 76 -20.57 -21.48 12.30
CA GLU A 76 -20.68 -20.61 11.11
C GLU A 76 -19.32 -20.09 10.63
N LEU A 77 -18.37 -19.93 11.55
CA LEU A 77 -17.03 -19.42 11.28
C LEU A 77 -15.99 -20.52 11.07
N ARG A 78 -16.30 -21.76 11.48
CA ARG A 78 -15.42 -22.91 11.30
C ARG A 78 -15.09 -23.15 9.83
N GLY A 79 -13.80 -23.17 9.51
CA GLY A 79 -13.30 -23.35 8.14
C GLY A 79 -13.38 -22.11 7.25
N LYS A 80 -13.79 -20.95 7.78
CA LYS A 80 -13.65 -19.66 7.08
C LYS A 80 -12.19 -19.19 7.12
N PRO A 81 -11.74 -18.39 6.12
CA PRO A 81 -10.39 -17.83 6.12
C PRO A 81 -10.18 -16.81 7.24
N PHE A 82 -8.95 -16.67 7.71
CA PHE A 82 -8.51 -15.79 8.80
C PHE A 82 -8.56 -14.27 8.47
N GLY A 83 -9.38 -13.85 7.50
CA GLY A 83 -9.47 -12.47 7.06
C GLY A 83 -10.16 -12.33 5.71
N ARG A 84 -10.13 -11.11 5.15
CA ARG A 84 -10.72 -10.79 3.85
C ARG A 84 -9.64 -10.67 2.79
N ALA A 85 -9.75 -11.46 1.73
CA ALA A 85 -8.91 -11.30 0.55
C ALA A 85 -9.23 -9.98 -0.17
N SER A 86 -8.20 -9.33 -0.69
CA SER A 86 -8.28 -8.08 -1.44
C SER A 86 -7.35 -8.17 -2.65
N TRP A 87 -7.76 -7.55 -3.76
CA TRP A 87 -7.00 -7.50 -5.00
C TRP A 87 -6.87 -6.06 -5.47
N PHE A 88 -5.69 -5.70 -5.97
CA PHE A 88 -5.35 -4.38 -6.47
C PHE A 88 -4.57 -4.52 -7.76
N ILE A 89 -4.70 -3.54 -8.65
CA ILE A 89 -3.86 -3.43 -9.84
C ILE A 89 -2.73 -2.44 -9.53
N LEU A 90 -1.49 -2.84 -9.83
CA LEU A 90 -0.36 -1.92 -9.88
C LEU A 90 -0.16 -1.53 -11.33
N ASP A 91 -0.29 -0.25 -11.64
CA ASP A 91 -0.29 0.25 -13.01
C ASP A 91 0.76 1.35 -13.23
N ASP A 92 1.05 1.62 -14.51
CA ASP A 92 2.03 2.62 -14.96
C ASP A 92 3.42 2.45 -14.32
N LEU A 93 3.85 1.19 -14.18
CA LEU A 93 5.16 0.85 -13.65
C LEU A 93 6.25 0.97 -14.72
N THR A 94 7.38 1.56 -14.34
CA THR A 94 8.58 1.64 -15.18
C THR A 94 9.31 0.29 -15.16
N PRO A 95 9.59 -0.33 -16.32
CA PRO A 95 10.36 -1.56 -16.38
C PRO A 95 11.73 -1.42 -15.72
N GLY A 96 12.15 -2.43 -14.95
CA GLY A 96 13.44 -2.42 -14.26
C GLY A 96 13.52 -1.50 -13.02
N GLN A 97 12.53 -0.65 -12.76
CA GLN A 97 12.48 0.19 -11.57
C GLN A 97 12.18 -0.65 -10.32
N ARG A 98 12.86 -0.35 -9.21
CA ARG A 98 12.60 -1.02 -7.93
C ARG A 98 11.43 -0.35 -7.21
N TYR A 99 10.42 -1.14 -6.90
CA TYR A 99 9.20 -0.72 -6.22
C TYR A 99 9.07 -1.32 -4.82
N GLU A 100 8.40 -0.59 -3.94
CA GLU A 100 8.08 -1.04 -2.59
C GLU A 100 6.59 -0.87 -2.32
N LEU A 101 5.87 -1.99 -2.18
CA LEU A 101 4.48 -2.01 -1.76
C LEU A 101 4.40 -2.30 -0.27
N ARG A 102 3.64 -1.48 0.46
CA ARG A 102 3.40 -1.59 1.90
C ARG A 102 1.92 -1.76 2.19
N VAL A 103 1.63 -2.72 3.04
CA VAL A 103 0.31 -2.96 3.61
C VAL A 103 0.33 -2.45 5.05
N CYS A 104 -0.24 -1.28 5.31
CA CYS A 104 -0.22 -0.67 6.65
C CYS A 104 -1.55 -0.90 7.36
N TRP A 105 -1.50 -1.58 8.50
CA TRP A 105 -2.65 -1.74 9.40
C TRP A 105 -2.65 -0.61 10.42
N ALA A 106 -3.72 0.19 10.50
CA ALA A 106 -3.86 1.11 11.62
C ALA A 106 -4.14 0.30 12.89
N ALA A 107 -3.18 0.25 13.82
CA ALA A 107 -3.33 -0.36 15.14
C ALA A 107 -4.13 0.56 16.10
N ILE A 108 -5.21 1.16 15.61
CA ILE A 108 -6.10 2.00 16.41
C ILE A 108 -7.46 1.29 16.41
N VAL A 109 -8.24 1.45 17.48
CA VAL A 109 -9.64 1.00 17.58
C VAL A 109 -10.55 1.84 16.64
N SER A 110 -10.08 2.08 15.42
CA SER A 110 -10.77 2.76 14.32
C SER A 110 -10.30 2.10 13.02
N LEU A 111 -11.24 1.45 12.34
CA LEU A 111 -11.11 0.38 11.34
C LEU A 111 -10.56 0.85 9.97
N THR A 112 -9.42 1.51 9.90
CA THR A 112 -8.83 1.96 8.62
C THR A 112 -7.55 1.19 8.30
N VAL A 113 -7.50 0.56 7.12
CA VAL A 113 -6.28 -0.04 6.57
C VAL A 113 -5.82 0.83 5.41
N ALA A 114 -4.52 1.10 5.36
CA ALA A 114 -3.91 1.92 4.33
C ALA A 114 -2.91 1.08 3.53
N TRP A 115 -3.08 1.02 2.23
CA TRP A 115 -2.12 0.45 1.30
C TRP A 115 -1.30 1.61 0.74
N SER A 116 0.02 1.49 0.73
CA SER A 116 0.89 2.55 0.21
C SER A 116 2.02 1.93 -0.60
N ALA A 117 2.16 2.37 -1.83
CA ALA A 117 3.33 2.10 -2.65
C ALA A 117 4.27 3.28 -2.57
N LYS A 118 5.56 3.00 -2.36
CA LYS A 118 6.61 3.96 -2.69
C LYS A 118 7.09 3.61 -4.09
N LEU A 119 6.60 4.39 -5.04
CA LEU A 119 6.98 4.33 -6.45
C LEU A 119 8.25 5.14 -6.73
#